data_AF-A0A7Y2EZN3-F1
#
_entry.id   AF-A0A7Y2EZN3-F1
#
_cell.length_a   1.000
_cell.length_b   1.000
_cell.length_c   1.000
_cell.angle_alpha   90.00
_cell.angle_beta   90.00
_cell.angle_gamma   90.00
#
_symmetry.space_group_name_H-M   'P 1'
#
loop_
_entity.id
_entity.type
_entity.pdbx_description
1 polymer ?
#
loop_
_entity_poly.entity_id
_entity_poly.type
_entity_poly.pdbx_seq_one_letter_code
_entity_poly.pdbx_strand_id
1 'polypeptide(L)'
;SSVGYYAVRVAPLGDIDPMVAQALMPFFPVPLVAKMVAKAREATPADETRDIVREELDQTADEVFGDADGLDELVALAEAAAAEIDICGRALTTAWASYDWETAGGRLFGAATVLREHRGEGHWFAVRQAGLSGDEVHVLSRLSSGRGREGVGHGYRPKNLDRIIPSLERKGLIVDDQPTDRGTVLLDEIEQGTDRFDRDPWTALDDEQMARFVELAAGVRLMRA
;
A
#
# COMPACT_ATOMS: atom_id res chain seq x y z
N SER A 1 -13.83 -6.57 2.35
CA SER A 1 -13.66 -5.13 2.08
C SER A 1 -15.01 -4.54 1.67
N SER A 2 -15.44 -3.46 2.32
CA SER A 2 -16.64 -2.69 1.97
C SER A 2 -16.38 -1.80 0.73
N VAL A 3 -17.44 -1.23 0.13
CA VAL A 3 -17.33 -0.25 -0.97
C VAL A 3 -16.56 1.00 -0.51
N GLY A 4 -16.82 1.47 0.71
CA GLY A 4 -16.16 2.65 1.28
C GLY A 4 -14.63 2.52 1.35
N TYR A 5 -14.10 1.33 1.62
CA TYR A 5 -12.64 1.11 1.59
C TYR A 5 -12.01 1.49 0.23
N TYR A 6 -12.65 1.07 -0.87
CA TYR A 6 -12.13 1.39 -2.21
C TYR A 6 -12.32 2.85 -2.55
N ALA A 7 -13.47 3.43 -2.18
CA ALA A 7 -13.76 4.85 -2.35
C ALA A 7 -12.69 5.72 -1.67
N VAL A 8 -12.43 5.48 -0.38
CA VAL A 8 -11.41 6.17 0.40
C VAL A 8 -10.03 6.01 -0.24
N ARG A 9 -9.66 4.79 -0.68
CA ARG A 9 -8.30 4.56 -1.16
C ARG A 9 -7.96 5.30 -2.44
N VAL A 10 -8.95 5.55 -3.29
CA VAL A 10 -8.78 6.22 -4.59
C VAL A 10 -9.31 7.66 -4.59
N ALA A 11 -9.87 8.14 -3.48
CA ALA A 11 -10.44 9.48 -3.38
C ALA A 11 -9.46 10.59 -3.83
N PRO A 12 -8.15 10.54 -3.49
CA PRO A 12 -7.22 11.56 -3.96
C PRO A 12 -6.98 11.52 -5.49
N LEU A 13 -7.34 10.44 -6.19
CA LEU A 13 -7.20 10.37 -7.65
C LEU A 13 -8.32 11.14 -8.37
N GLY A 14 -9.39 11.53 -7.68
CA GLY A 14 -10.54 12.19 -8.28
C GLY A 14 -11.29 11.31 -9.27
N ASP A 15 -11.86 11.93 -10.31
CA ASP A 15 -12.68 11.23 -11.32
C ASP A 15 -11.83 10.58 -12.43
N ILE A 16 -11.18 9.47 -12.10
CA ILE A 16 -10.45 8.62 -13.06
C ILE A 16 -11.27 7.42 -13.54
N ASP A 17 -11.01 6.85 -14.71
CA ASP A 17 -11.71 5.61 -15.10
C ASP A 17 -11.54 4.48 -14.04
N PRO A 18 -12.61 3.74 -13.64
CA PRO A 18 -12.50 2.70 -12.63
C PRO A 18 -11.48 1.58 -12.95
N MET A 19 -11.20 1.31 -14.22
CA MET A 19 -10.14 0.37 -14.62
C MET A 19 -8.74 0.96 -14.42
N VAL A 20 -8.57 2.28 -14.50
CA VAL A 20 -7.31 2.94 -14.08
C VAL A 20 -7.11 2.77 -12.58
N ALA A 21 -8.16 2.95 -11.77
CA ALA A 21 -8.10 2.68 -10.33
C ALA A 21 -7.72 1.22 -10.02
N GLN A 22 -8.25 0.26 -10.79
CA GLN A 22 -7.88 -1.14 -10.69
C GLN A 22 -6.39 -1.41 -11.00
N ALA A 23 -5.81 -0.70 -11.96
CA ALA A 23 -4.39 -0.83 -12.30
C ALA A 23 -3.47 -0.30 -11.19
N LEU A 24 -3.89 0.77 -10.50
CA LEU A 24 -3.16 1.37 -9.37
C LEU A 24 -3.31 0.57 -8.06
N MET A 25 -4.22 -0.39 -8.00
CA MET A 25 -4.43 -1.28 -6.85
C MET A 25 -4.32 -2.77 -7.24
N PRO A 26 -3.15 -3.22 -7.75
CA PRO A 26 -3.00 -4.54 -8.39
C PRO A 26 -2.97 -5.74 -7.43
N PHE A 27 -3.07 -5.51 -6.12
CA PHE A 27 -3.23 -6.55 -5.09
C PHE A 27 -4.66 -7.10 -4.96
N PHE A 28 -5.59 -6.60 -5.79
CA PHE A 28 -6.96 -7.10 -5.86
C PHE A 28 -7.22 -7.77 -7.20
N PRO A 29 -7.99 -8.87 -7.23
CA PRO A 29 -8.31 -9.54 -8.48
C PRO A 29 -9.15 -8.64 -9.38
N VAL A 30 -8.83 -8.60 -10.67
CA VAL A 30 -9.61 -7.86 -11.66
C VAL A 30 -10.99 -8.52 -11.85
N PRO A 31 -12.11 -7.78 -11.96
CA PRO A 31 -12.25 -6.31 -11.91
C PRO A 31 -12.81 -5.80 -10.56
N LEU A 32 -12.36 -6.34 -9.43
CA LEU A 32 -12.95 -6.05 -8.12
C LEU A 32 -12.90 -4.55 -7.77
N VAL A 33 -11.73 -3.91 -7.92
CA VAL A 33 -11.55 -2.49 -7.59
C VAL A 33 -12.42 -1.65 -8.51
N ALA A 34 -12.36 -1.90 -9.83
CA ALA A 34 -13.15 -1.17 -10.81
C ALA A 34 -14.66 -1.23 -10.49
N LYS A 35 -15.17 -2.42 -10.16
CA LYS A 35 -16.57 -2.58 -9.75
C LYS A 35 -16.91 -1.80 -8.49
N MET A 36 -16.03 -1.81 -7.48
CA MET A 36 -16.29 -1.14 -6.20
C MET A 36 -16.19 0.38 -6.32
N VAL A 37 -15.25 0.89 -7.12
CA VAL A 37 -15.11 2.32 -7.42
C VAL A 37 -16.30 2.82 -8.23
N ALA A 38 -16.72 2.11 -9.27
CA ALA A 38 -17.93 2.46 -10.02
C ALA A 38 -19.17 2.54 -9.11
N LYS A 39 -19.33 1.54 -8.22
CA LYS A 39 -20.44 1.53 -7.25
C LYS A 39 -20.35 2.67 -6.23
N ALA A 40 -19.14 3.05 -5.79
CA ALA A 40 -18.99 4.18 -4.89
C ALA A 40 -19.45 5.48 -5.55
N ARG A 41 -19.13 5.66 -6.84
CA ARG A 41 -19.52 6.85 -7.61
C ARG A 41 -21.00 6.98 -7.91
N GLU A 42 -21.72 5.85 -7.98
CA GLU A 42 -23.19 5.87 -8.06
C GLU A 42 -23.82 6.49 -6.80
N ALA A 43 -23.13 6.41 -5.64
CA ALA A 43 -23.61 6.93 -4.38
C ALA A 43 -23.14 8.35 -4.10
N THR A 44 -21.87 8.66 -4.39
CA THR A 44 -21.25 9.97 -4.12
C THR A 44 -20.27 10.33 -5.24
N PRO A 45 -20.40 11.52 -5.86
CA PRO A 45 -19.43 12.04 -6.83
C PRO A 45 -17.97 11.98 -6.34
N ALA A 46 -17.02 11.90 -7.27
CA ALA A 46 -15.61 11.67 -6.91
C ALA A 46 -14.95 12.88 -6.25
N ASP A 47 -15.33 14.09 -6.65
CA ASP A 47 -14.93 15.36 -6.03
C ASP A 47 -15.49 15.49 -4.61
N GLU A 48 -16.79 15.25 -4.42
CA GLU A 48 -17.41 15.23 -3.10
C GLU A 48 -16.78 14.16 -2.19
N THR A 49 -16.51 12.97 -2.73
CA THR A 49 -15.79 11.91 -2.00
C THR A 49 -14.38 12.36 -1.62
N ARG A 50 -13.66 13.06 -2.51
CA ARG A 50 -12.31 13.55 -2.26
C ARG A 50 -12.29 14.53 -1.08
N ASP A 51 -13.25 15.45 -1.02
CA ASP A 51 -13.33 16.48 0.03
C ASP A 51 -13.73 15.87 1.38
N ILE A 52 -14.75 15.02 1.39
CA ILE A 52 -15.19 14.27 2.60
C ILE A 52 -14.04 13.44 3.14
N VAL A 53 -13.36 12.67 2.28
CA VAL A 53 -12.27 11.79 2.72
C VAL A 53 -11.12 12.58 3.31
N ARG A 54 -10.76 13.74 2.73
CA ARG A 54 -9.73 14.60 3.32
C ARG A 54 -10.16 15.10 4.70
N GLU A 55 -11.40 15.58 4.84
CA GLU A 55 -11.89 16.13 6.12
C GLU A 55 -11.93 15.08 7.23
N GLU A 56 -12.61 13.98 6.94
CA GLU A 56 -12.89 12.92 7.90
C GLU A 56 -11.61 12.21 8.32
N LEU A 57 -10.67 11.99 7.39
CA LEU A 57 -9.37 11.40 7.74
C LEU A 57 -8.51 12.36 8.55
N ASP A 58 -8.54 13.66 8.27
CA ASP A 58 -7.78 14.64 9.05
C ASP A 58 -8.28 14.66 10.51
N GLN A 59 -9.59 14.82 10.70
CA GLN A 59 -10.22 14.81 12.03
C GLN A 59 -10.03 13.47 12.75
N THR A 60 -10.30 12.35 12.08
CA THR A 60 -10.12 11.02 12.67
C THR A 60 -8.66 10.78 13.03
N ALA A 61 -7.71 11.19 12.19
CA ALA A 61 -6.29 11.03 12.49
C ALA A 61 -5.87 11.89 13.69
N ASP A 62 -6.43 13.08 13.86
CA ASP A 62 -6.18 13.91 15.04
C ASP A 62 -6.78 13.33 16.32
N GLU A 63 -8.01 12.82 16.27
CA GLU A 63 -8.57 12.06 17.39
C GLU A 63 -7.73 10.81 17.71
N VAL A 64 -7.05 10.26 16.71
CA VAL A 64 -6.24 9.05 16.84
C VAL A 64 -4.82 9.37 17.36
N PHE A 65 -4.21 10.46 16.91
CA PHE A 65 -2.78 10.70 17.11
C PHE A 65 -2.46 12.04 17.75
N GLY A 66 -3.40 12.98 17.84
CA GLY A 66 -3.22 14.38 18.22
C GLY A 66 -2.60 14.58 19.62
N ASP A 67 -2.88 13.67 20.55
CA ASP A 67 -2.35 13.71 21.92
C ASP A 67 -1.07 12.85 22.11
N ALA A 68 -0.47 12.35 21.04
CA ALA A 68 0.71 11.50 21.15
C ALA A 68 1.94 12.28 21.62
N ASP A 69 2.65 11.74 22.61
CA ASP A 69 3.93 12.29 23.06
C ASP A 69 4.94 12.37 21.90
N GLY A 70 5.49 13.55 21.66
CA GLY A 70 6.45 13.79 20.57
C GLY A 70 5.83 13.83 19.17
N LEU A 71 4.52 14.01 19.03
CA LEU A 71 3.83 14.07 17.74
C LEU A 71 4.46 15.06 16.76
N ASP A 72 4.72 16.29 17.18
CA ASP A 72 5.27 17.32 16.28
C ASP A 72 6.64 16.92 15.70
N GLU A 73 7.48 16.28 16.51
CA GLU A 73 8.78 15.77 16.08
C GLU A 73 8.61 14.60 15.10
N LEU A 74 7.70 13.67 15.40
CA LEU A 74 7.40 12.55 14.51
C LEU A 74 6.82 13.02 13.17
N VAL A 75 5.92 14.01 13.18
CA VAL A 75 5.37 14.64 11.97
C VAL A 75 6.49 15.24 11.14
N ALA A 76 7.37 16.04 11.76
CA ALA A 76 8.47 16.68 11.04
C ALA A 76 9.41 15.66 10.38
N LEU A 77 9.75 14.57 11.08
CA LEU A 77 10.59 13.49 10.54
C LEU A 77 9.90 12.73 9.41
N ALA A 78 8.60 12.44 9.55
CA ALA A 78 7.83 11.74 8.53
C ALA A 78 7.66 12.58 7.25
N GLU A 79 7.37 13.88 7.40
CA GLU A 79 7.24 14.81 6.27
C GLU A 79 8.58 15.05 5.58
N ALA A 80 9.68 15.17 6.33
CA ALA A 80 11.02 15.28 5.76
C ALA A 80 11.34 14.06 4.88
N ALA A 81 11.03 12.85 5.35
CA ALA A 81 11.21 11.64 4.55
C ALA A 81 10.29 11.63 3.31
N ALA A 82 9.01 11.98 3.47
CA ALA A 82 8.06 12.00 2.37
C ALA A 82 8.41 13.04 1.28
N ALA A 83 9.08 14.15 1.65
CA ALA A 83 9.50 15.20 0.73
C ALA A 83 10.58 14.76 -0.27
N GLU A 84 11.35 13.72 0.03
CA GLU A 84 12.40 13.18 -0.87
C GLU A 84 11.85 12.22 -1.94
N ILE A 85 10.53 11.95 -1.96
CA ILE A 85 9.94 11.03 -2.93
C ILE A 85 9.98 11.58 -4.35
N ASP A 86 10.65 10.85 -5.25
CA ASP A 86 10.46 11.01 -6.70
C ASP A 86 9.10 10.43 -7.13
N ILE A 87 8.31 11.25 -7.82
CA ILE A 87 6.97 10.91 -8.30
C ILE A 87 6.95 9.98 -9.53
N CYS A 88 8.10 9.66 -10.14
CA CYS A 88 8.18 8.88 -11.37
C CYS A 88 7.49 7.51 -11.23
N GLY A 89 6.36 7.34 -11.91
CA GLY A 89 5.54 6.13 -11.85
C GLY A 89 4.75 5.95 -10.54
N ARG A 90 4.73 6.95 -9.66
CA ARG A 90 4.16 6.89 -8.31
C ARG A 90 2.80 7.60 -8.22
N ALA A 91 1.85 7.21 -9.06
CA ALA A 91 0.60 7.96 -9.23
C ALA A 91 -0.25 8.00 -7.95
N LEU A 92 -0.38 6.87 -7.23
CA LEU A 92 -1.19 6.82 -6.01
C LEU A 92 -0.48 7.56 -4.86
N THR A 93 0.83 7.40 -4.74
CA THR A 93 1.66 8.19 -3.80
C THR A 93 1.48 9.69 -4.03
N THR A 94 1.62 10.13 -5.29
CA THR A 94 1.49 11.55 -5.68
C THR A 94 0.08 12.07 -5.40
N ALA A 95 -0.94 11.26 -5.64
CA ALA A 95 -2.32 11.63 -5.36
C ALA A 95 -2.54 11.84 -3.86
N TRP A 96 -2.04 10.94 -3.01
CA TRP A 96 -2.13 11.11 -1.55
C TRP A 96 -1.33 12.31 -1.03
N ALA A 97 -0.16 12.59 -1.63
CA ALA A 97 0.65 13.76 -1.31
C ALA A 97 -0.02 15.10 -1.71
N SER A 98 -1.07 15.06 -2.54
CA SER A 98 -1.82 16.27 -2.94
C SER A 98 -2.86 16.74 -1.92
N TYR A 99 -3.04 16.03 -0.81
CA TYR A 99 -3.91 16.47 0.27
C TYR A 99 -3.16 17.39 1.22
N ASP A 100 -3.78 18.54 1.50
CA ASP A 100 -3.36 19.46 2.55
C ASP A 100 -4.04 19.05 3.85
N TRP A 101 -3.23 18.62 4.83
CA TRP A 101 -3.68 18.22 6.17
C TRP A 101 -3.58 19.40 7.12
N GLU A 102 -4.60 19.60 7.95
CA GLU A 102 -4.71 20.78 8.82
C GLU A 102 -4.20 20.50 10.23
N THR A 103 -4.48 19.29 10.75
CA THR A 103 -4.13 18.89 12.12
C THR A 103 -2.78 18.17 12.18
N ALA A 104 -2.18 18.11 13.37
CA ALA A 104 -0.93 17.39 13.57
C ALA A 104 -1.11 15.87 13.37
N GLY A 105 -2.21 15.29 13.85
CA GLY A 105 -2.53 13.89 13.60
C GLY A 105 -2.82 13.61 12.12
N GLY A 106 -3.54 14.50 11.43
CA GLY A 106 -3.76 14.46 9.99
C GLY A 106 -2.46 14.47 9.19
N ARG A 107 -1.54 15.37 9.51
CA ARG A 107 -0.21 15.44 8.88
C ARG A 107 0.61 14.16 9.08
N LEU A 108 0.60 13.59 10.29
CA LEU A 108 1.26 12.30 10.54
C LEU A 108 0.65 11.19 9.66
N PHE A 109 -0.69 11.09 9.62
CA PHE A 109 -1.39 10.12 8.79
C PHE A 109 -1.08 10.31 7.30
N GLY A 110 -1.05 11.57 6.84
CA GLY A 110 -0.72 11.95 5.48
C GLY A 110 0.67 11.48 5.06
N ALA A 111 1.70 11.91 5.80
CA ALA A 111 3.08 11.53 5.54
C ALA A 111 3.29 10.01 5.58
N ALA A 112 2.73 9.33 6.60
CA ALA A 112 2.80 7.88 6.71
C ALA A 112 2.09 7.17 5.54
N THR A 113 0.96 7.70 5.08
CA THR A 113 0.23 7.15 3.94
C THR A 113 1.03 7.30 2.65
N VAL A 114 1.65 8.46 2.43
CA VAL A 114 2.53 8.72 1.29
C VAL A 114 3.71 7.75 1.28
N LEU A 115 4.44 7.61 2.40
CA LEU A 115 5.54 6.65 2.52
C LEU A 115 5.09 5.20 2.27
N ARG A 116 3.92 4.83 2.80
CA ARG A 116 3.35 3.49 2.62
C ARG A 116 2.91 3.21 1.17
N GLU A 117 2.37 4.19 0.46
CA GLU A 117 2.07 4.04 -0.98
C GLU A 117 3.34 4.02 -1.82
N HIS A 118 4.34 4.82 -1.45
CA HIS A 118 5.63 4.81 -2.11
C HIS A 118 6.27 3.41 -2.04
N ARG A 119 6.37 2.82 -0.85
CA ARG A 119 6.86 1.45 -0.72
C ARG A 119 6.04 0.46 -1.55
N GLY A 120 4.70 0.59 -1.50
CA GLY A 120 3.77 -0.29 -2.19
C GLY A 120 3.90 -0.25 -3.71
N GLU A 121 4.00 0.94 -4.32
CA GLU A 121 4.22 1.10 -5.76
C GLU A 121 5.60 0.54 -6.17
N GLY A 122 6.61 0.64 -5.29
CA GLY A 122 7.96 0.15 -5.50
C GLY A 122 8.00 -1.37 -5.50
N HIS A 123 7.24 -1.99 -4.60
CA HIS A 123 7.00 -3.42 -4.61
C HIS A 123 6.44 -3.90 -5.95
N TRP A 124 5.49 -3.17 -6.56
CA TRP A 124 4.95 -3.55 -7.86
C TRP A 124 5.97 -3.45 -8.98
N PHE A 125 6.88 -2.48 -8.94
CA PHE A 125 8.01 -2.44 -9.88
C PHE A 125 8.90 -3.68 -9.73
N ALA A 126 9.26 -4.06 -8.50
CA ALA A 126 10.06 -5.26 -8.23
C ALA A 126 9.35 -6.54 -8.70
N VAL A 127 8.05 -6.67 -8.43
CA VAL A 127 7.21 -7.80 -8.88
C VAL A 127 7.20 -7.92 -10.41
N ARG A 128 7.01 -6.80 -11.11
CA ARG A 128 6.98 -6.78 -12.58
C ARG A 128 8.36 -7.07 -13.16
N GLN A 129 9.44 -6.58 -12.54
CA GLN A 129 10.82 -6.90 -12.90
C GLN A 129 11.12 -8.40 -12.74
N ALA A 130 10.59 -9.02 -11.68
CA ALA A 130 10.67 -10.47 -11.44
C ALA A 130 9.79 -11.32 -12.37
N GLY A 131 9.04 -10.70 -13.29
CA GLY A 131 8.22 -11.40 -14.28
C GLY A 131 6.93 -12.02 -13.72
N LEU A 132 6.48 -11.56 -12.54
CA LEU A 132 5.24 -12.01 -11.92
C LEU A 132 4.11 -11.00 -12.13
N SER A 133 2.89 -11.51 -12.29
CA SER A 133 1.67 -10.71 -12.13
C SER A 133 1.33 -10.53 -10.65
N GLY A 134 0.47 -9.55 -10.33
CA GLY A 134 0.03 -9.32 -8.95
C GLY A 134 -0.61 -10.56 -8.31
N ASP A 135 -1.47 -11.23 -9.07
CA ASP A 135 -2.08 -12.51 -8.68
C ASP A 135 -1.04 -13.59 -8.33
N GLU A 136 0.02 -13.71 -9.14
CA GLU A 136 1.06 -14.73 -8.97
C GLU A 136 1.92 -14.49 -7.73
N VAL A 137 2.43 -13.27 -7.54
CA VAL A 137 3.25 -12.97 -6.35
C VAL A 137 2.43 -13.11 -5.07
N HIS A 138 1.17 -12.69 -5.11
CA HIS A 138 0.28 -12.78 -3.96
C HIS A 138 0.03 -14.23 -3.55
N VAL A 139 -0.27 -15.12 -4.51
CA VAL A 139 -0.43 -16.56 -4.24
C VAL A 139 0.89 -17.18 -3.79
N LEU A 140 2.00 -16.88 -4.46
CA LEU A 140 3.32 -17.42 -4.10
C LEU A 140 3.73 -17.04 -2.67
N SER A 141 3.59 -15.76 -2.29
CA SER A 141 3.88 -15.28 -0.93
C SER A 141 3.02 -15.97 0.14
N ARG A 142 1.73 -16.22 -0.15
CA ARG A 142 0.81 -16.92 0.75
C ARG A 142 1.18 -18.39 0.95
N LEU A 143 1.53 -19.09 -0.13
CA LEU A 143 2.03 -20.46 -0.06
C LEU A 143 3.35 -20.52 0.73
N SER A 144 4.26 -19.60 0.46
CA SER A 144 5.54 -19.49 1.20
C SER A 144 5.36 -19.19 2.69
N SER A 145 4.27 -18.52 3.07
CA SER A 145 3.92 -18.24 4.47
C SER A 145 3.17 -19.39 5.16
N GLY A 146 3.02 -20.55 4.51
CA GLY A 146 2.31 -21.72 5.05
C GLY A 146 0.78 -21.56 5.15
N ARG A 147 0.20 -20.52 4.53
CA ARG A 147 -1.25 -20.23 4.64
C ARG A 147 -2.12 -21.04 3.65
N GLY A 148 -1.49 -21.79 2.74
CA GLY A 148 -2.16 -22.66 1.76
C GLY A 148 -3.08 -21.90 0.79
N ARG A 149 -3.84 -22.66 -0.02
CA ARG A 149 -4.75 -22.13 -1.05
C ARG A 149 -5.95 -21.35 -0.48
N GLU A 150 -6.37 -21.64 0.75
CA GLU A 150 -7.54 -20.99 1.37
C GLU A 150 -7.18 -19.63 1.99
N GLY A 151 -5.90 -19.38 2.28
CA GLY A 151 -5.43 -18.17 2.95
C GLY A 151 -5.21 -16.95 2.06
N VAL A 152 -5.62 -17.00 0.78
CA VAL A 152 -5.24 -15.99 -0.21
C VAL A 152 -5.90 -14.63 0.06
N GLY A 153 -7.11 -14.55 0.63
CA GLY A 153 -7.69 -13.26 1.07
C GLY A 153 -7.91 -12.24 -0.07
N HIS A 154 -8.16 -10.97 0.26
CA HIS A 154 -8.29 -9.85 -0.72
C HIS A 154 -9.26 -10.07 -1.90
N GLY A 155 -10.30 -10.89 -1.71
CA GLY A 155 -11.30 -11.16 -2.75
C GLY A 155 -10.90 -12.22 -3.77
N TYR A 156 -9.71 -12.81 -3.65
CA TYR A 156 -9.32 -13.99 -4.42
C TYR A 156 -10.19 -15.18 -4.04
N ARG A 157 -10.76 -15.83 -5.05
CA ARG A 157 -11.61 -17.02 -4.91
C ARG A 157 -10.88 -18.25 -5.45
N PRO A 158 -11.29 -19.48 -5.09
CA PRO A 158 -10.69 -20.71 -5.62
C PRO A 158 -10.53 -20.72 -7.14
N LYS A 159 -11.54 -20.23 -7.88
CA LYS A 159 -11.49 -20.10 -9.35
C LYS A 159 -10.33 -19.24 -9.90
N ASN A 160 -9.81 -18.30 -9.10
CA ASN A 160 -8.64 -17.52 -9.50
C ASN A 160 -7.38 -18.42 -9.49
N LEU A 161 -7.31 -19.37 -8.56
CA LEU A 161 -6.16 -20.26 -8.37
C LEU A 161 -6.01 -21.28 -9.49
N ASP A 162 -7.10 -21.70 -10.14
CA ASP A 162 -7.10 -22.66 -11.24
C ASP A 162 -6.18 -22.24 -12.41
N ARG A 163 -5.95 -20.93 -12.58
CA ARG A 163 -5.00 -20.39 -13.56
C ARG A 163 -3.62 -20.10 -12.95
N ILE A 164 -3.59 -19.62 -11.70
CA ILE A 164 -2.38 -19.12 -11.06
C ILE A 164 -1.46 -20.26 -10.66
N ILE A 165 -1.98 -21.32 -10.03
CA ILE A 165 -1.19 -22.47 -9.58
C ILE A 165 -0.44 -23.14 -10.75
N PRO A 166 -1.10 -23.52 -11.87
CA PRO A 166 -0.39 -24.05 -13.02
C PRO A 166 0.63 -23.08 -13.63
N SER A 167 0.41 -21.77 -13.51
CA SER A 167 1.39 -20.77 -13.97
C SER A 167 2.66 -20.78 -13.12
N LEU A 168 2.50 -20.81 -11.80
CA LEU A 168 3.62 -20.88 -10.85
C LEU A 168 4.39 -22.21 -10.96
N GLU A 169 3.69 -23.34 -11.16
CA GLU A 169 4.31 -24.65 -11.42
C GLU A 169 5.12 -24.63 -12.73
N ARG A 170 4.56 -24.11 -13.83
CA ARG A 170 5.28 -23.97 -15.10
C ARG A 170 6.51 -23.06 -15.00
N LYS A 171 6.47 -22.06 -14.13
CA LYS A 171 7.61 -21.18 -13.82
C LYS A 171 8.64 -21.83 -12.87
N GLY A 172 8.35 -23.03 -12.37
CA GLY A 172 9.19 -23.77 -11.43
C GLY A 172 9.27 -23.13 -10.04
N LEU A 173 8.27 -22.33 -9.66
CA LEU A 173 8.26 -21.58 -8.40
C LEU A 173 7.57 -22.33 -7.27
N ILE A 174 6.70 -23.27 -7.61
CA ILE A 174 6.03 -24.13 -6.64
C ILE A 174 6.01 -25.59 -7.14
N VAL A 175 5.88 -26.52 -6.19
CA VAL A 175 5.56 -27.93 -6.39
C VAL A 175 4.68 -28.39 -5.23
N ASP A 176 3.58 -29.09 -5.53
CA ASP A 176 2.62 -29.57 -4.52
C ASP A 176 2.18 -28.48 -3.52
N ASP A 177 1.88 -27.29 -4.04
CA ASP A 177 1.53 -26.08 -3.26
C ASP A 177 2.60 -25.56 -2.29
N GLN A 178 3.84 -26.02 -2.41
CA GLN A 178 4.98 -25.53 -1.65
C GLN A 178 5.91 -24.70 -2.53
N PRO A 179 6.51 -23.61 -2.02
CA PRO A 179 7.55 -22.92 -2.76
C PRO A 179 8.74 -23.85 -3.02
N THR A 180 9.31 -23.79 -4.21
CA THR A 180 10.62 -24.37 -4.50
C THR A 180 11.72 -23.42 -4.00
N ASP A 181 12.97 -23.88 -3.94
CA ASP A 181 14.13 -23.01 -3.67
C ASP A 181 14.15 -21.79 -4.61
N ARG A 182 13.82 -22.00 -5.89
CA ARG A 182 13.71 -20.94 -6.89
C ARG A 182 12.57 -19.96 -6.54
N GLY A 183 11.43 -20.46 -6.07
CA GLY A 183 10.32 -19.64 -5.61
C GLY A 183 10.69 -18.76 -4.42
N THR A 184 11.40 -19.33 -3.43
CA THR A 184 11.90 -18.60 -2.26
C THR A 184 12.93 -17.55 -2.67
N VAL A 185 13.93 -17.89 -3.49
CA VAL A 185 14.92 -16.93 -3.99
C VAL A 185 14.26 -15.79 -4.76
N LEU A 186 13.25 -16.08 -5.59
CA LEU A 186 12.54 -15.03 -6.33
C LEU A 186 11.76 -14.08 -5.40
N LEU A 187 11.17 -14.59 -4.31
CA LEU A 187 10.54 -13.74 -3.30
C LEU A 187 11.58 -12.84 -2.61
N ASP A 188 12.75 -13.39 -2.25
CA ASP A 188 13.84 -12.60 -1.65
C ASP A 188 14.35 -11.52 -2.62
N GLU A 189 14.46 -11.82 -3.92
CA GLU A 189 14.79 -10.84 -4.96
C GLU A 189 13.76 -9.72 -5.06
N ILE A 190 12.46 -10.05 -4.95
CA ILE A 190 11.38 -9.06 -4.95
C ILE A 190 11.47 -8.16 -3.72
N GLU A 191 11.70 -8.70 -2.54
CA GLU A 191 11.85 -7.90 -1.31
C GLU A 191 13.10 -7.00 -1.39
N GLN A 192 14.24 -7.51 -1.86
CA GLN A 192 15.44 -6.70 -2.10
C GLN A 192 15.22 -5.59 -3.13
N GLY A 193 14.41 -5.87 -4.17
CA GLY A 193 13.99 -4.86 -5.15
C GLY A 193 13.08 -3.81 -4.51
N THR A 194 12.12 -4.23 -3.69
CA THR A 194 11.23 -3.35 -2.92
C THR A 194 12.04 -2.42 -2.04
N ASP A 195 12.96 -2.95 -1.25
CA ASP A 195 13.84 -2.17 -0.37
C ASP A 195 14.78 -1.24 -1.13
N ARG A 196 15.12 -1.55 -2.38
CA ARG A 196 15.89 -0.64 -3.24
C ARG A 196 15.04 0.55 -3.70
N PHE A 197 13.78 0.30 -4.07
CA PHE A 197 12.85 1.34 -4.51
C PHE A 197 12.26 2.19 -3.39
N ASP A 198 12.49 1.80 -2.14
CA ASP A 198 11.97 2.47 -0.94
C ASP A 198 13.05 3.29 -0.20
N ARG A 199 14.30 3.34 -0.68
CA ARG A 199 15.40 3.98 0.07
C ARG A 199 15.33 5.50 0.09
N ASP A 200 14.96 6.09 -1.04
CA ASP A 200 15.11 7.52 -1.29
C ASP A 200 14.49 8.39 -0.17
N PRO A 201 13.24 8.11 0.31
CA PRO A 201 12.64 8.85 1.42
C PRO A 201 13.51 8.89 2.68
N TRP A 202 14.18 7.77 2.98
CA TRP A 202 14.92 7.61 4.22
C TRP A 202 16.30 8.26 4.20
N THR A 203 16.76 8.75 3.03
CA THR A 203 18.01 9.52 2.94
C THR A 203 17.90 10.93 3.53
N ALA A 204 16.67 11.40 3.80
CA ALA A 204 16.40 12.67 4.45
C ALA A 204 16.82 12.69 5.93
N LEU A 205 16.93 11.52 6.57
CA LEU A 205 17.16 11.38 8.00
C LEU A 205 18.56 10.81 8.24
N ASP A 206 19.33 11.45 9.12
CA ASP A 206 20.56 10.85 9.64
C ASP A 206 20.27 9.71 10.63
N ASP A 207 21.32 9.03 11.10
CA ASP A 207 21.19 7.88 12.00
C ASP A 207 20.47 8.22 13.33
N GLU A 208 20.67 9.43 13.86
CA GLU A 208 20.03 9.88 15.11
C GLU A 208 18.55 10.19 14.87
N GLN A 209 18.25 10.91 13.80
CA GLN A 209 16.89 11.22 13.35
C GLN A 209 16.10 9.96 13.02
N MET A 210 16.72 8.98 12.36
CA MET A 210 16.11 7.69 12.06
C MET A 210 15.83 6.89 13.35
N ALA A 211 16.79 6.81 14.27
CA ALA A 211 16.57 6.14 15.56
C ALA A 211 15.42 6.80 16.33
N ARG A 212 15.37 8.13 16.31
CA ARG A 212 14.32 8.92 16.94
C ARG A 212 12.96 8.72 16.29
N PHE A 213 12.89 8.69 14.95
CA PHE A 213 11.67 8.37 14.20
C PHE A 213 11.11 7.01 14.61
N VAL A 214 11.96 5.97 14.68
CA VAL A 214 11.57 4.61 15.06
C VAL A 214 11.05 4.55 16.50
N GLU A 215 11.73 5.23 17.44
CA GLU A 215 11.31 5.33 18.84
C GLU A 215 9.90 5.94 18.96
N LEU A 216 9.68 7.10 18.34
CA LEU A 216 8.41 7.82 18.39
C LEU A 216 7.29 7.03 17.71
N ALA A 217 7.55 6.47 16.52
CA ALA A 217 6.58 5.66 15.79
C ALA A 217 6.17 4.40 16.58
N ALA A 218 7.09 3.79 17.32
CA ALA A 218 6.78 2.67 18.21
C ALA A 218 5.89 3.10 19.39
N GLY A 219 6.13 4.28 19.98
CA GLY A 219 5.31 4.85 21.05
C GLY A 219 3.85 5.06 20.63
N VAL A 220 3.63 5.59 19.42
CA VAL A 220 2.29 5.78 18.84
C VAL A 220 1.57 4.45 18.63
N ARG A 221 2.28 3.41 18.19
CA ARG A 221 1.71 2.06 17.97
C ARG A 221 1.31 1.37 19.28
N LEU A 222 2.03 1.63 20.38
CA LEU A 222 1.81 1.00 21.69
C LEU A 222 0.67 1.64 22.50
N MET A 223 0.33 2.91 22.28
CA MET A 223 -0.83 3.55 22.93
C MET A 223 -2.19 2.93 22.54
N ARG A 224 -2.22 2.02 21.55
CA ARG A 224 -3.44 1.51 20.92
C ARG A 224 -3.49 -0.02 20.75
N ALA A 225 -2.61 -0.76 21.43
CA ALA A 225 -2.70 -2.22 21.57
C ALA A 225 -3.28 -2.60 22.94
#